data_AF-A0A5C9CEG6-F1
#
_entry.id   AF-A0A5C9CEG6-F1
#
_cell.length_a   1.000
_cell.length_b   1.000
_cell.length_c   1.000
_cell.angle_alpha   90.00
_cell.angle_beta   90.00
_cell.angle_gamma   90.00
#
_symmetry.space_group_name_H-M   'P 1'
#
loop_
_entity.id
_entity.type
_entity.pdbx_description
1 polymer ?
#
loop_
_entity_poly.entity_id
_entity_poly.type
_entity_poly.pdbx_seq_one_letter_code
_entity_poly.pdbx_strand_id
1 'polypeptide(L)'
;IAHQYLKQLDGATSDAVFGNVGSIVAFQVGADDAEPLAEQLSKHPGQLKSQDLTNLPRYTAYARLLIDGMPSNPFSMQSLSPPAVSDDRLAIVSERSRREHAQAFEQIQASIRRV
;
A
#
# COMPACT_ATOMS: atom_id res chain seq x y z
N ILE A 1 1.80 -8.87 7.46
CA ILE A 1 0.64 -7.96 7.32
C ILE A 1 0.90 -7.10 6.09
N ALA A 2 -0.14 -6.81 5.31
CA ALA A 2 -0.08 -5.78 4.26
C ALA A 2 -1.07 -4.68 4.63
N HIS A 3 -0.63 -3.42 4.62
CA HIS A 3 -1.42 -2.27 5.08
C HIS A 3 -1.26 -1.11 4.09
N GLN A 4 -2.33 -0.34 3.85
CA GLN A 4 -2.29 0.80 2.92
C GLN A 4 -2.42 2.18 3.58
N TYR A 5 -3.04 2.29 4.77
CA TYR A 5 -3.24 3.59 5.42
C TYR A 5 -3.13 3.55 6.95
N LEU A 6 -1.98 3.93 7.52
CA LEU A 6 -1.68 3.62 8.94
C LEU A 6 -2.71 4.18 9.93
N LYS A 7 -3.36 5.31 9.62
CA LYS A 7 -4.40 5.91 10.48
C LYS A 7 -5.68 5.06 10.63
N GLN A 8 -5.84 3.97 9.88
CA GLN A 8 -6.91 2.99 10.15
C GLN A 8 -6.63 2.15 11.39
N LEU A 9 -5.38 2.05 11.80
CA LEU A 9 -4.98 1.39 13.04
C LEU A 9 -5.06 2.42 14.16
N ASP A 10 -5.71 2.05 15.26
CA ASP A 10 -5.59 2.80 16.50
C ASP A 10 -4.14 2.72 17.03
N GLY A 11 -3.75 3.70 17.84
CA GLY A 11 -2.36 3.82 18.31
C GLY A 11 -1.85 2.56 19.00
N ALA A 12 -2.67 1.92 19.84
CA ALA A 12 -2.30 0.70 20.55
C ALA A 12 -2.02 -0.47 19.59
N THR A 13 -2.85 -0.64 18.55
CA THR A 13 -2.61 -1.69 17.54
C THR A 13 -1.38 -1.38 16.70
N SER A 14 -1.18 -0.12 16.31
CA SER A 14 0.01 0.33 15.57
C SER A 14 1.28 0.02 16.36
N ASP A 15 1.33 0.41 17.63
CA ASP A 15 2.49 0.18 18.51
C ASP A 15 2.75 -1.31 18.72
N ALA A 16 1.69 -2.11 18.91
CA ALA A 16 1.81 -3.56 19.04
C ALA A 16 2.35 -4.23 17.77
N VAL A 17 1.96 -3.75 16.59
CA VAL A 17 2.47 -4.25 15.31
C VAL A 17 3.93 -3.86 15.15
N PHE A 18 4.27 -2.57 15.23
CA PHE A 18 5.64 -2.10 15.02
C PHE A 18 6.63 -2.63 16.06
N GLY A 19 6.20 -2.80 17.32
CA GLY A 19 7.04 -3.35 18.38
C GLY A 19 7.44 -4.82 18.17
N ASN A 20 6.70 -5.57 17.36
CA ASN A 20 6.94 -7.00 17.12
C ASN A 20 7.41 -7.32 15.69
N VAL A 21 7.34 -6.36 14.76
CA VAL A 21 7.70 -6.59 13.36
C VAL A 21 9.21 -6.45 13.17
N GLY A 22 9.87 -7.59 12.97
CA GLY A 22 11.30 -7.64 12.68
C GLY A 22 11.68 -7.15 11.26
N SER A 23 10.79 -7.37 10.29
CA SER A 23 11.02 -7.04 8.88
C SER A 23 9.92 -6.13 8.33
N ILE A 24 10.29 -5.00 7.74
CA ILE A 24 9.38 -4.03 7.13
C ILE A 24 9.79 -3.81 5.68
N VAL A 25 8.80 -3.76 4.78
CA VAL A 25 8.96 -3.34 3.40
C VAL A 25 7.90 -2.28 3.12
N ALA A 26 8.30 -1.10 2.67
CA ALA A 26 7.41 0.00 2.33
C ALA A 26 7.65 0.46 0.89
N PHE A 27 6.57 0.44 0.10
CA PHE A 27 6.53 1.10 -1.20
C PHE A 27 6.26 2.60 -1.02
N GLN A 28 6.02 3.31 -2.12
CA GLN A 28 5.61 4.71 -2.07
C GLN A 28 4.36 4.87 -1.18
N VAL A 29 4.42 5.83 -0.25
CA VAL A 29 3.32 6.15 0.67
C VAL A 29 2.99 7.64 0.63
N GLY A 30 1.82 8.01 1.16
CA GLY A 30 1.43 9.40 1.32
C GLY A 30 2.22 10.13 2.41
N ALA A 31 2.17 11.46 2.40
CA ALA A 31 2.90 12.31 3.35
C ALA A 31 2.61 11.96 4.82
N ASP A 32 1.35 11.66 5.13
CA ASP A 32 0.89 11.33 6.49
C ASP A 32 1.53 10.05 7.05
N ASP A 33 1.82 9.07 6.19
CA ASP A 33 2.37 7.77 6.60
C ASP A 33 3.90 7.74 6.48
N ALA A 34 4.50 8.70 5.77
CA ALA A 34 5.91 8.67 5.39
C ALA A 34 6.87 8.88 6.57
N GLU A 35 6.56 9.82 7.47
CA GLU A 35 7.41 10.10 8.63
C GLU A 35 7.50 8.93 9.62
N PRO A 36 6.38 8.36 10.11
CA PRO A 36 6.46 7.21 11.02
C PRO A 36 7.11 5.99 10.35
N LEU A 37 6.87 5.76 9.04
CA LEU A 37 7.53 4.66 8.33
C LEU A 37 9.03 4.88 8.15
N ALA A 38 9.48 6.10 7.89
CA ALA A 38 10.90 6.41 7.78
C ALA A 38 11.62 6.14 9.11
N GLU A 39 11.00 6.49 10.24
CA GLU A 39 11.51 6.16 11.57
C GLU A 39 11.55 4.65 11.82
N GLN A 40 10.47 3.92 11.52
CA GLN A 40 10.40 2.46 11.76
C GLN A 40 11.34 1.65 10.86
N LEU A 41 11.60 2.12 9.64
CA LEU A 41 12.58 1.51 8.72
C LEU A 41 14.02 1.87 9.10
N SER A 42 14.24 3.01 9.74
CA SER A 42 15.56 3.43 10.18
C SER A 42 16.02 2.61 11.37
N LYS A 43 17.22 2.02 11.26
CA LYS A 43 17.90 1.38 12.39
C LYS A 43 18.58 2.44 13.29
N HIS A 44 19.01 3.55 12.69
CA HIS A 44 19.62 4.69 13.35
C HIS A 44 18.99 6.00 12.87
N PRO A 45 18.90 7.05 13.72
CA PRO A 45 18.33 8.33 13.34
C PRO A 45 18.98 8.92 12.09
N GLY A 46 18.16 9.41 11.15
CA GLY A 46 18.62 10.12 9.95
C GLY A 46 19.00 9.23 8.76
N GLN A 47 18.79 7.91 8.83
CA GLN A 47 19.02 7.02 7.68
C GLN A 47 18.00 7.19 6.56
N LEU A 48 16.74 7.46 6.90
CA LEU A 48 15.66 7.76 5.96
C LEU A 48 14.92 9.02 6.39
N LYS A 49 14.44 9.77 5.40
CA LYS A 49 13.55 10.91 5.57
C LYS A 49 12.20 10.58 4.95
N SER A 50 11.15 11.27 5.37
CA SER A 50 9.80 11.11 4.81
C SER A 50 9.79 11.27 3.28
N GLN A 51 10.60 12.18 2.75
CA GLN A 51 10.74 12.43 1.31
C GLN A 51 11.27 11.21 0.53
N ASP A 52 12.08 10.36 1.16
CA ASP A 52 12.61 9.16 0.52
C ASP A 52 11.49 8.16 0.21
N LEU A 53 10.44 8.13 1.06
CA LEU A 53 9.28 7.27 0.88
C LEU A 53 8.20 7.89 -0.01
N THR A 54 7.94 9.20 0.08
CA THR A 54 6.93 9.86 -0.77
C THR A 54 7.36 9.92 -2.24
N ASN A 55 8.67 9.92 -2.50
CA ASN A 55 9.23 10.06 -3.86
C ASN A 55 9.70 8.73 -4.46
N LEU A 56 9.37 7.59 -3.84
CA LEU A 56 9.73 6.28 -4.38
C LEU A 56 9.17 6.09 -5.81
N PRO A 57 10.02 5.69 -6.78
CA PRO A 57 9.54 5.32 -8.10
C PRO A 57 8.61 4.09 -8.05
N ARG A 58 7.82 3.91 -9.10
CA ARG A 58 6.99 2.70 -9.26
C ARG A 58 7.86 1.45 -9.19
N TYR A 59 7.33 0.44 -8.50
CA TYR A 59 7.99 -0.85 -8.31
C TYR A 59 9.27 -0.78 -7.47
N THR A 60 9.50 0.30 -6.72
CA THR A 60 10.61 0.42 -5.78
C THR A 60 10.07 0.50 -4.35
N ALA A 61 10.80 -0.10 -3.41
CA ALA A 61 10.50 -0.07 -2.00
C ALA A 61 11.77 0.15 -1.17
N TYR A 62 11.60 0.65 0.05
CA TYR A 62 12.60 0.52 1.10
C TYR A 62 12.27 -0.67 1.99
N ALA A 63 13.30 -1.38 2.44
CA ALA A 63 13.17 -2.53 3.31
C ALA A 63 14.20 -2.49 4.44
N ARG A 64 13.77 -2.93 5.62
CA ARG A 64 14.63 -3.33 6.74
C ARG A 64 14.24 -4.75 7.10
N LEU A 65 15.15 -5.71 6.97
CA LEU A 65 14.87 -7.12 7.18
C LEU A 65 15.51 -7.63 8.47
N LEU A 66 14.83 -8.53 9.15
CA LEU A 66 15.42 -9.35 10.20
C LEU A 66 16.15 -10.53 9.55
N ILE A 67 17.48 -10.49 9.58
CA ILE A 67 18.36 -11.52 9.00
C ILE A 67 19.15 -12.13 10.16
N ASP A 68 19.05 -13.45 10.34
CA ASP A 68 19.70 -14.18 11.43
C ASP A 68 19.43 -13.57 12.83
N GLY A 69 18.19 -13.11 13.04
CA GLY A 69 17.76 -12.49 14.30
C GLY A 69 18.20 -11.04 14.50
N MET A 70 18.91 -10.44 13.54
CA MET A 70 19.41 -9.06 13.62
C MET A 70 18.77 -8.18 12.55
N PRO A 71 18.31 -6.96 12.90
CA PRO A 71 17.79 -6.03 11.91
C PRO A 71 18.93 -5.52 11.02
N SER A 72 18.71 -5.61 9.71
CA SER A 72 19.59 -5.05 8.68
C SER A 72 19.60 -3.52 8.75
N ASN A 73 20.55 -2.90 8.05
CA ASN A 73 20.37 -1.50 7.65
C ASN A 73 19.21 -1.40 6.65
N PRO A 74 18.51 -0.25 6.57
CA PRO A 74 17.54 -0.03 5.50
C PRO A 74 18.24 -0.04 4.14
N PHE A 75 17.60 -0.63 3.14
CA PHE A 75 18.07 -0.64 1.76
C PHE A 75 16.90 -0.52 0.79
N SER A 76 17.16 -0.04 -0.43
CA SER A 76 16.16 -0.01 -1.48
C SER A 76 16.14 -1.32 -2.26
N MET A 77 14.96 -1.70 -2.75
CA MET A 77 14.75 -2.87 -3.59
C MET A 77 13.78 -2.55 -4.72
N GLN A 78 13.91 -3.26 -5.83
CA GLN A 78 12.98 -3.19 -6.95
C GLN A 78 12.15 -4.47 -7.02
N SER A 79 10.83 -4.33 -7.14
CA SER A 79 9.93 -5.46 -7.31
C SER A 79 9.96 -5.97 -8.75
N LEU A 80 9.56 -7.22 -8.92
CA LEU A 80 9.30 -7.78 -10.24
C LEU A 80 8.15 -7.01 -10.91
N SER A 81 8.20 -6.93 -12.23
CA SER A 81 7.07 -6.46 -13.03
C SER A 81 5.86 -7.36 -12.77
N PRO A 82 4.64 -6.80 -12.71
CA PRO A 82 3.44 -7.62 -12.62
C PRO A 82 3.38 -8.60 -13.80
N PRO A 83 2.83 -9.81 -13.59
CA PRO A 83 2.69 -10.77 -14.68
C PRO A 83 1.88 -10.18 -15.82
N ALA A 84 2.21 -10.57 -17.05
CA ALA A 84 1.48 -10.14 -18.23
C ALA A 84 -0.01 -10.49 -18.06
N VAL A 85 -0.87 -9.47 -18.16
CA VAL A 85 -2.32 -9.66 -18.07
C VAL A 85 -2.80 -10.07 -19.46
N SER A 86 -3.48 -11.21 -19.56
CA SER A 86 -4.23 -11.56 -20.76
C SER A 86 -5.45 -10.64 -20.87
N ASP A 87 -5.61 -9.93 -21.99
CA ASP A 87 -6.69 -8.96 -22.22
C ASP A 87 -8.10 -9.52 -21.97
N ASP A 88 -8.27 -10.84 -22.10
CA ASP A 88 -9.55 -11.54 -21.89
C ASP A 88 -10.19 -11.31 -20.51
N ARG A 89 -9.38 -11.09 -19.46
CA ARG A 89 -9.91 -10.91 -18.09
C ARG A 89 -10.74 -9.65 -17.95
N LEU A 90 -10.39 -8.59 -18.69
CA LEU A 90 -11.04 -7.29 -18.58
C LEU A 90 -12.47 -7.36 -19.12
N ALA A 91 -12.66 -8.07 -20.24
CA ALA A 91 -13.99 -8.35 -20.79
C ALA A 91 -14.85 -9.19 -19.83
N ILE A 92 -14.26 -10.25 -19.25
CA ILE A 92 -14.97 -11.13 -18.30
C ILE A 92 -15.40 -10.36 -17.05
N VAL A 93 -14.50 -9.60 -16.43
CA VAL A 93 -14.78 -8.83 -15.20
C VAL A 93 -15.80 -7.72 -15.48
N SER A 94 -15.65 -7.00 -16.60
CA SER A 94 -16.58 -5.93 -16.98
C SER A 94 -17.98 -6.46 -17.27
N GLU A 95 -18.10 -7.56 -18.01
CA GLU A 95 -19.39 -8.19 -18.32
C GLU A 95 -20.06 -8.72 -17.06
N ARG A 96 -19.32 -9.39 -16.18
CA ARG A 96 -19.85 -9.88 -14.91
C ARG A 96 -20.35 -8.75 -14.03
N SER A 97 -19.54 -7.68 -13.87
CA SER A 97 -19.93 -6.50 -13.11
C SER A 97 -21.18 -5.83 -13.67
N ARG A 98 -21.29 -5.73 -15.01
CA ARG A 98 -22.50 -5.21 -15.66
C ARG A 98 -23.73 -6.06 -15.35
N ARG A 99 -23.63 -7.39 -15.41
CA ARG A 99 -24.76 -8.28 -15.10
C ARG A 99 -25.20 -8.20 -13.64
N GLU A 100 -24.25 -8.15 -12.72
CA GLU A 100 -24.54 -8.22 -11.28
C GLU A 100 -24.92 -6.85 -10.69
N HIS A 101 -24.40 -5.75 -11.26
CA HIS A 101 -24.47 -4.42 -10.63
C HIS A 101 -24.92 -3.27 -11.55
N ALA A 102 -25.02 -3.45 -12.87
CA ALA A 102 -25.51 -2.36 -13.71
C ALA A 102 -27.03 -2.20 -13.56
N GLN A 103 -27.47 -0.95 -13.49
CA GLN A 103 -28.88 -0.59 -13.56
C GLN A 103 -29.16 0.10 -14.88
N ALA A 104 -30.42 0.01 -15.34
CA ALA A 104 -30.83 0.69 -16.56
C ALA A 104 -30.63 2.20 -16.41
N PHE A 105 -30.10 2.84 -17.45
CA PHE A 105 -29.85 4.28 -17.46
C PHE A 105 -31.10 5.10 -17.09
N GLU A 106 -32.27 4.68 -17.58
CA GLU A 106 -33.56 5.30 -17.26
C GLU A 106 -33.91 5.21 -15.77
N GLN A 107 -33.61 4.09 -15.11
CA GLN A 107 -33.85 3.91 -13.68
C GLN A 107 -32.95 4.84 -12.86
N ILE A 108 -31.65 4.93 -13.21
CA ILE A 108 -30.70 5.83 -12.56
C ILE A 108 -31.14 7.29 -12.73
N GLN A 109 -31.51 7.70 -13.95
CA GLN A 109 -31.99 9.05 -14.23
C GLN A 109 -33.27 9.39 -13.45
N ALA A 110 -34.20 8.45 -13.32
CA ALA A 110 -35.43 8.65 -12.55
C ALA A 110 -35.16 8.80 -11.05
N SER A 111 -34.19 8.07 -10.49
CA SER A 111 -33.77 8.22 -9.09
C SER A 111 -33.05 9.54 -8.82
N ILE A 112 -32.21 10.02 -9.75
CA ILE A 112 -31.50 11.32 -9.60
C ILE A 112 -32.49 12.49 -9.67
N ARG A 113 -33.51 12.44 -10.54
CA ARG A 113 -34.53 13.50 -10.65
C ARG A 113 -35.53 13.57 -9.49
N ARG A 114 -35.48 12.60 -8.56
CA ARG A 114 -36.36 12.55 -7.36
C ARG A 114 -35.70 13.11 -6.09
N VAL A 115 -34.45 13.56 -6.19
CA VAL A 115 -33.73 14.32 -5.14
C VAL A 115 -33.79 15.79 -5.48
#